data_AF-A0A914E5R0-F1
#
_entry.id   AF-A0A914E5R0-F1
#
_cell.length_a   1.000
_cell.length_b   1.000
_cell.length_c   1.000
_cell.angle_alpha   90.00
_cell.angle_beta   90.00
_cell.angle_gamma   90.00
#
_symmetry.space_group_name_H-M   'P 1'
#
loop_
_entity.id
_entity.type
_entity.pdbx_description
1 polymer ?
#
loop_
_entity_poly.entity_id
_entity_poly.type
_entity_poly.pdbx_seq_one_letter_code
_entity_poly.pdbx_strand_id
1 'polypeptide(L)'
;MPSRLVFCLILTFLPFVVTTPLDDYVWAPDEHYNWEYMGPQYDFSGTFDQCNYKGYYVNMTSQKWLSDEDFSPNSQAKSVWWHNIIIIVPDLIRFKNNATLYITAGDQKFQDYNTSKDVSLMIPLACNTGSIAGVLFQIPNEAVIFSADPKNQSRTEDAVIAFTWAHFLNDPTRPEWLVRFPMVKASVRAMDTITSFVNQYLPQLDCQLDYYMVAGGSKRGWVTWLMGAVDPVRVKAIVPIVLDAINFVAVMHHQFRSYGGWSLELEDYIDQNLTMRFDDPNIMLLQEFVDPYWYRDRLTMPKLVVNAMMDEFQQPDDTHYWWNEMPEPKHFLIVPNAEHTMATGVLEAVPAIAAFALANFLNKPVPTFSWTIDADAGLITATVDNDQAIHEVNVWWGYSCGVNSWDNNRTRRDFRLVSADFPCYCGIPVNESGGDYCGNIASIYDKRSLQPTVVNGKRTYIISHQDLPPPQNGSWIAYMIDFKFENPYGLNLNMKELYRNMGIGKKGSPGIYFGGIPEDLGGYFEFTTEVAVWPNTFPYQDCYGAACGLRMV
;
A
#
# COMPACT_ATOMS: atom_id res chain seq x y z
N MET A 1 69.70 11.31 20.84
CA MET A 1 68.28 11.50 21.17
C MET A 1 67.46 10.79 20.09
N PRO A 2 66.65 9.78 20.42
CA PRO A 2 65.99 8.96 19.41
C PRO A 2 64.72 9.64 18.88
N SER A 3 64.51 9.51 17.57
CA SER A 3 63.34 9.95 16.82
C SER A 3 62.09 9.19 17.26
N ARG A 4 61.08 9.91 17.76
CA ARG A 4 59.75 9.35 18.02
C ARG A 4 58.96 9.31 16.71
N LEU A 5 58.74 8.10 16.19
CA LEU A 5 57.67 7.84 15.22
C LEU A 5 56.33 8.05 15.94
N VAL A 6 55.51 8.96 15.44
CA VAL A 6 54.10 9.08 15.82
C VAL A 6 53.32 8.14 14.91
N PHE A 7 52.82 7.03 15.47
CA PHE A 7 51.87 6.15 14.80
C PHE A 7 50.49 6.80 14.90
N CYS A 8 49.99 7.37 13.80
CA CYS A 8 48.58 7.75 13.68
C CYS A 8 47.76 6.46 13.51
N LEU A 9 47.08 6.02 14.58
CA LEU A 9 46.02 5.04 14.45
C LEU A 9 44.83 5.71 13.73
N ILE A 10 44.61 5.33 12.48
CA ILE A 10 43.35 5.60 11.78
C ILE A 10 42.35 4.56 12.32
N LEU A 11 41.53 4.96 13.29
CA LEU A 11 40.35 4.22 13.71
C LEU A 11 39.30 4.33 12.59
N THR A 12 39.25 3.34 11.72
CA THR A 12 38.12 3.14 10.82
C THR A 12 36.93 2.70 11.67
N PHE A 13 36.01 3.63 11.96
CA PHE A 13 34.67 3.26 12.43
C PHE A 13 33.97 2.50 11.29
N LEU A 14 33.95 1.18 11.39
CA LEU A 14 32.99 0.39 10.61
C LEU A 14 31.60 0.75 11.16
N PRO A 15 30.68 1.30 10.36
CA PRO A 15 29.31 1.45 10.81
C PRO A 15 28.78 0.06 11.16
N PHE A 16 28.40 -0.15 12.43
CA PHE A 16 27.63 -1.32 12.82
C PHE A 16 26.28 -1.22 12.12
N VAL A 17 26.02 -2.11 11.16
CA VAL A 17 24.68 -2.32 10.65
C VAL A 17 23.91 -2.96 11.79
N VAL A 18 23.01 -2.20 12.43
CA VAL A 18 22.08 -2.75 13.41
C VAL A 18 21.08 -3.58 12.63
N THR A 19 21.23 -4.91 12.65
CA THR A 19 20.28 -5.85 12.05
C THR A 19 19.08 -6.06 12.98
N THR A 20 17.89 -6.18 12.40
CA THR A 20 16.67 -6.57 13.12
C THR A 20 16.39 -8.06 12.94
N PRO A 21 15.50 -8.68 13.74
CA PRO A 21 15.06 -10.05 13.49
C PRO A 21 14.51 -10.29 12.08
N LEU A 22 13.89 -9.26 11.47
CA LEU A 22 13.44 -9.32 10.07
C LEU A 22 14.63 -9.39 9.11
N ASP A 23 15.66 -8.55 9.31
CA ASP A 23 16.88 -8.58 8.49
C ASP A 23 17.55 -9.97 8.57
N ASP A 24 17.74 -10.47 9.79
CA ASP A 24 18.37 -11.77 10.05
C ASP A 24 17.59 -12.91 9.37
N TYR A 25 16.25 -12.89 9.45
CA TYR A 25 15.40 -13.90 8.82
C TYR A 25 15.47 -13.86 7.28
N VAL A 26 15.33 -12.66 6.70
CA VAL A 26 15.27 -12.47 5.25
C VAL A 26 16.59 -12.87 4.59
N TRP A 27 17.72 -12.46 5.19
CA TRP A 27 19.04 -12.71 4.64
C TRP A 27 19.64 -14.06 5.03
N ALA A 28 19.05 -14.79 5.98
CA ALA A 28 19.44 -16.17 6.26
C ALA A 28 19.36 -17.04 4.98
N PRO A 29 20.40 -17.83 4.68
CA PRO A 29 20.35 -18.81 3.60
C PRO A 29 19.17 -19.78 3.76
N ASP A 30 18.59 -20.20 2.65
CA ASP A 30 17.55 -21.23 2.64
C ASP A 30 17.81 -22.22 1.51
N GLU A 31 18.05 -23.48 1.87
CA GLU A 31 18.35 -24.56 0.91
C GLU A 31 17.15 -24.96 0.06
N HIS A 32 15.93 -24.53 0.42
CA HIS A 32 14.71 -24.80 -0.36
C HIS A 32 14.54 -23.80 -1.51
N TYR A 33 15.27 -22.68 -1.52
CA TYR A 33 15.14 -21.69 -2.59
C TYR A 33 15.54 -22.30 -3.94
N ASN A 34 14.58 -22.36 -4.85
CA ASN A 34 14.75 -22.82 -6.22
C ASN A 34 13.63 -22.24 -7.11
N TRP A 35 13.82 -22.22 -8.42
CA TRP A 35 12.79 -21.81 -9.36
C TRP A 35 12.88 -22.58 -10.67
N GLU A 36 11.76 -22.68 -11.37
CA GLU A 36 11.62 -23.35 -12.66
C GLU A 36 10.82 -22.47 -13.63
N TYR A 37 11.35 -22.27 -14.83
CA TYR A 37 10.57 -21.72 -15.94
C TYR A 37 9.60 -22.79 -16.46
N MET A 38 8.30 -22.49 -16.41
CA MET A 38 7.25 -23.49 -16.66
C MET A 38 7.14 -23.92 -18.12
N GLY A 39 7.73 -23.16 -19.04
CA GLY A 39 7.81 -23.50 -20.45
C GLY A 39 6.83 -22.72 -21.34
N PRO A 40 7.08 -22.72 -22.66
CA PRO A 40 6.40 -21.85 -23.63
C PRO A 40 4.90 -22.13 -23.81
N GLN A 41 4.40 -23.26 -23.32
CA GLN A 41 2.97 -23.61 -23.33
C GLN A 41 2.14 -22.79 -22.34
N TYR A 42 2.78 -22.18 -21.33
CA TYR A 42 2.12 -21.28 -20.38
C TYR A 42 2.31 -19.82 -20.75
N ASP A 43 3.35 -19.49 -21.52
CA ASP A 43 3.60 -18.14 -22.00
C ASP A 43 2.39 -17.58 -22.77
N PHE A 44 2.24 -16.26 -22.70
CA PHE A 44 1.23 -15.53 -23.45
C PHE A 44 1.85 -14.29 -24.10
N SER A 45 1.17 -13.75 -25.10
CA SER A 45 1.58 -12.50 -25.74
C SER A 45 0.34 -11.68 -26.03
N GLY A 46 0.52 -10.36 -26.04
CA GLY A 46 -0.54 -9.43 -26.33
C GLY A 46 0.00 -8.10 -26.80
N THR A 47 -0.91 -7.16 -26.99
CA THR A 47 -0.59 -5.80 -27.37
C THR A 47 -1.39 -4.86 -26.48
N PHE A 48 -0.72 -3.85 -25.92
CA PHE A 48 -1.33 -2.75 -25.19
C PHE A 48 -0.78 -1.44 -25.74
N ASP A 49 -1.63 -0.57 -26.26
CA ASP A 49 -1.28 0.77 -26.75
C ASP A 49 -0.08 0.76 -27.72
N GLN A 50 -0.17 -0.10 -28.74
CA GLN A 50 0.86 -0.34 -29.76
C GLN A 50 2.18 -0.98 -29.26
N CYS A 51 2.32 -1.23 -27.95
CA CYS A 51 3.41 -2.02 -27.39
C CYS A 51 3.02 -3.50 -27.39
N ASN A 52 3.82 -4.34 -28.06
CA ASN A 52 3.66 -5.79 -27.91
C ASN A 52 4.41 -6.23 -26.66
N TYR A 53 3.87 -7.25 -25.99
CA TYR A 53 4.52 -7.80 -24.82
C TYR A 53 4.42 -9.33 -24.84
N LYS A 54 5.34 -9.96 -24.11
CA LYS A 54 5.32 -11.39 -23.82
C LYS A 54 5.36 -11.62 -22.31
N GLY A 55 4.44 -12.44 -21.82
CA GLY A 55 4.39 -12.88 -20.43
C GLY A 55 4.97 -14.29 -20.29
N TYR A 56 5.82 -14.49 -19.29
CA TYR A 56 6.47 -15.76 -18.98
C TYR A 56 6.07 -16.24 -17.58
N TYR A 57 5.82 -17.54 -17.45
CA TYR A 57 5.45 -18.17 -16.18
C TYR A 57 6.66 -18.82 -15.51
N VAL A 58 6.95 -18.41 -14.28
CA VAL A 58 8.00 -18.98 -13.45
C VAL A 58 7.40 -19.44 -12.12
N ASN A 59 7.69 -20.67 -11.71
CA ASN A 59 7.37 -21.16 -10.38
C ASN A 59 8.61 -21.05 -9.49
N MET A 60 8.48 -20.43 -8.32
CA MET A 60 9.56 -20.18 -7.38
C MET A 60 9.21 -20.77 -6.02
N THR A 61 10.04 -21.67 -5.50
CA THR A 61 10.07 -22.01 -4.08
C THR A 61 10.93 -20.97 -3.37
N SER A 62 10.37 -20.21 -2.42
CA SER A 62 11.08 -19.10 -1.77
C SER A 62 11.91 -19.54 -0.57
N GLN A 63 11.36 -20.43 0.27
CA GLN A 63 11.89 -20.76 1.59
C GLN A 63 11.14 -21.93 2.23
N LYS A 64 11.63 -22.38 3.40
CA LYS A 64 10.84 -23.10 4.40
C LYS A 64 10.51 -22.17 5.58
N TRP A 65 9.23 -21.89 5.79
CA TRP A 65 8.70 -21.16 6.93
C TRP A 65 8.19 -22.13 7.99
N LEU A 66 8.67 -21.98 9.24
CA LEU A 66 8.34 -22.84 10.38
C LEU A 66 8.66 -24.33 10.14
N SER A 67 8.31 -25.19 11.10
CA SER A 67 8.48 -26.65 10.94
C SER A 67 7.23 -27.28 10.33
N ASP A 68 7.33 -28.51 9.84
CA ASP A 68 6.18 -29.21 9.25
C ASP A 68 5.08 -29.50 10.29
N GLU A 69 5.47 -29.64 11.55
CA GLU A 69 4.58 -29.88 12.69
C GLU A 69 3.72 -28.66 13.04
N ASP A 70 4.14 -27.45 12.69
CA ASP A 70 3.40 -26.21 12.94
C ASP A 70 2.12 -26.10 12.06
N PHE A 71 2.00 -26.96 11.04
CA PHE A 71 0.86 -26.99 10.10
C PHE A 71 0.05 -28.27 10.22
N SER A 72 -1.28 -28.15 10.26
CA SER A 72 -2.16 -29.31 10.27
C SER A 72 -1.97 -30.17 9.01
N PRO A 73 -2.14 -31.50 9.08
CA PRO A 73 -1.97 -32.39 7.92
C PRO A 73 -2.86 -32.02 6.72
N ASN A 74 -4.02 -31.41 6.96
CA ASN A 74 -4.96 -30.95 5.93
C ASN A 74 -4.77 -29.47 5.52
N SER A 75 -3.80 -28.74 6.06
CA SER A 75 -3.46 -27.38 5.61
C SER A 75 -3.08 -27.38 4.13
N GLN A 76 -3.58 -26.42 3.35
CA GLN A 76 -3.27 -26.29 1.92
C GLN A 76 -1.83 -25.77 1.73
N ALA A 77 -1.53 -24.62 2.34
CA ALA A 77 -0.18 -24.12 2.48
C ALA A 77 0.57 -24.90 3.57
N LYS A 78 1.82 -25.26 3.32
CA LYS A 78 2.71 -26.00 4.24
C LYS A 78 3.92 -25.15 4.60
N SER A 79 4.89 -25.76 5.28
CA SER A 79 6.15 -25.11 5.63
C SER A 79 6.94 -24.64 4.41
N VAL A 80 6.98 -25.42 3.33
CA VAL A 80 7.69 -25.05 2.09
C VAL A 80 6.82 -24.12 1.26
N TRP A 81 7.27 -22.89 1.09
CA TRP A 81 6.55 -21.85 0.36
C TRP A 81 6.95 -21.81 -1.10
N TRP A 82 5.96 -21.93 -1.98
CA TRP A 82 6.10 -21.71 -3.42
C TRP A 82 5.15 -20.64 -3.95
N HIS A 83 5.55 -20.02 -5.06
CA HIS A 83 4.96 -18.82 -5.63
C HIS A 83 4.96 -18.89 -7.16
N ASN A 84 3.91 -18.35 -7.78
CA ASN A 84 3.89 -18.08 -9.21
C ASN A 84 4.37 -16.65 -9.48
N ILE A 85 5.27 -16.50 -10.45
CA ILE A 85 5.77 -15.22 -10.92
C ILE A 85 5.46 -15.10 -12.41
N ILE A 86 4.79 -14.00 -12.79
CA ILE A 86 4.56 -13.63 -14.18
C ILE A 86 5.52 -12.53 -14.56
N ILE A 87 6.39 -12.80 -15.54
CA ILE A 87 7.39 -11.82 -16.02
C ILE A 87 6.90 -11.28 -17.36
N ILE A 88 6.55 -10.01 -17.39
CA ILE A 88 6.07 -9.27 -18.56
C ILE A 88 7.26 -8.54 -19.18
N VAL A 89 7.54 -8.86 -20.43
CA VAL A 89 8.62 -8.27 -21.22
C VAL A 89 8.01 -7.50 -22.39
N PRO A 90 8.09 -6.16 -22.41
CA PRO A 90 7.67 -5.37 -23.57
C PRO A 90 8.67 -5.54 -24.72
N ASP A 91 8.21 -5.36 -25.96
CA ASP A 91 9.04 -5.41 -27.16
C ASP A 91 10.06 -4.27 -27.24
N LEU A 92 9.72 -3.11 -26.65
CA LEU A 92 10.63 -1.99 -26.43
C LEU A 92 11.14 -1.95 -24.99
N ILE A 93 12.40 -2.35 -24.80
CA ILE A 93 13.10 -2.22 -23.51
C ILE A 93 13.96 -0.95 -23.50
N ARG A 94 13.60 0.00 -22.64
CA ARG A 94 14.30 1.28 -22.43
C ARG A 94 15.30 1.21 -21.29
N PHE A 95 15.01 0.39 -20.27
CA PHE A 95 15.82 0.26 -19.07
C PHE A 95 16.32 -1.17 -18.93
N LYS A 96 17.63 -1.35 -19.14
CA LYS A 96 18.28 -2.66 -19.11
C LYS A 96 18.63 -3.14 -17.71
N ASN A 97 18.64 -2.24 -16.74
CA ASN A 97 19.03 -2.49 -15.36
C ASN A 97 17.92 -2.22 -14.33
N ASN A 98 16.74 -1.81 -14.79
CA ASN A 98 15.59 -1.54 -13.94
C ASN A 98 14.44 -2.50 -14.26
N ALA A 99 13.74 -2.93 -13.23
CA ALA A 99 12.48 -3.64 -13.34
C ALA A 99 11.46 -3.12 -12.33
N THR A 100 10.20 -3.49 -12.51
CA THR A 100 9.15 -3.27 -11.50
C THR A 100 8.67 -4.61 -10.96
N LEU A 101 8.47 -4.72 -9.66
CA LEU A 101 7.85 -5.87 -9.01
C LEU A 101 6.53 -5.45 -8.36
N TYR A 102 5.43 -6.07 -8.77
CA TYR A 102 4.14 -5.96 -8.07
C TYR A 102 3.87 -7.23 -7.26
N ILE A 103 3.62 -7.06 -5.98
CA ILE A 103 3.38 -8.13 -5.01
C ILE A 103 1.88 -8.24 -4.79
N THR A 104 1.30 -9.41 -5.05
CA THR A 104 -0.15 -9.65 -4.98
C THR A 104 -0.53 -10.94 -4.24
N ALA A 105 -1.84 -11.11 -4.09
CA ALA A 105 -2.48 -12.26 -3.47
C ALA A 105 -2.41 -13.52 -4.33
N GLY A 106 -3.05 -14.59 -3.86
CA GLY A 106 -3.25 -15.81 -4.63
C GLY A 106 -3.35 -17.03 -3.74
N ASP A 107 -4.08 -18.03 -4.20
CA ASP A 107 -4.16 -19.31 -3.51
C ASP A 107 -3.09 -20.29 -4.01
N GLN A 108 -2.83 -21.35 -3.25
CA GLN A 108 -1.94 -22.44 -3.64
C GLN A 108 -2.60 -23.38 -4.66
N LYS A 109 -3.09 -22.84 -5.78
CA LYS A 109 -3.58 -23.61 -6.94
C LYS A 109 -2.99 -23.03 -8.21
N PHE A 110 -2.78 -23.89 -9.21
CA PHE A 110 -2.44 -23.41 -10.54
C PHE A 110 -3.65 -22.66 -11.12
N GLN A 111 -3.44 -21.41 -11.51
CA GLN A 111 -4.42 -20.58 -12.19
C GLN A 111 -3.85 -20.07 -13.51
N ASP A 112 -4.70 -19.91 -14.52
CA ASP A 112 -4.32 -19.19 -15.73
C ASP A 112 -4.33 -17.68 -15.44
N TYR A 113 -3.15 -17.15 -15.13
CA TYR A 113 -2.94 -15.73 -14.80
C TYR A 113 -2.97 -14.82 -16.03
N ASN A 114 -3.13 -15.33 -17.27
CA ASN A 114 -3.25 -14.48 -18.46
C ASN A 114 -4.48 -13.55 -18.37
N THR A 115 -5.50 -13.97 -17.62
CA THR A 115 -6.71 -13.17 -17.36
C THR A 115 -6.74 -12.51 -15.98
N SER A 116 -5.63 -12.61 -15.23
CA SER A 116 -5.53 -11.99 -13.90
C SER A 116 -5.60 -10.47 -14.01
N LYS A 117 -6.43 -9.86 -13.14
CA LYS A 117 -6.51 -8.41 -13.04
C LYS A 117 -5.15 -7.80 -12.69
N ASP A 118 -4.38 -8.45 -11.82
CA ASP A 118 -3.05 -7.95 -11.41
C ASP A 118 -2.05 -7.95 -12.57
N VAL A 119 -2.10 -8.98 -13.44
CA VAL A 119 -1.31 -9.00 -14.68
C VAL A 119 -1.78 -7.89 -15.63
N SER A 120 -3.08 -7.72 -15.77
CA SER A 120 -3.67 -6.63 -16.56
C SER A 120 -3.27 -5.24 -16.05
N LEU A 121 -3.05 -5.04 -14.75
CA LEU A 121 -2.56 -3.76 -14.21
C LEU A 121 -1.09 -3.51 -14.54
N MET A 122 -0.28 -4.57 -14.57
CA MET A 122 1.16 -4.46 -14.81
C MET A 122 1.57 -4.37 -16.28
N ILE A 123 0.72 -4.83 -17.21
CA ILE A 123 0.94 -4.67 -18.66
C ILE A 123 1.06 -3.18 -19.07
N PRO A 124 0.11 -2.28 -18.72
CA PRO A 124 0.25 -0.84 -18.98
C PRO A 124 1.53 -0.25 -18.41
N LEU A 125 1.91 -0.65 -17.19
CA LEU A 125 3.13 -0.15 -16.55
C LEU A 125 4.39 -0.60 -17.29
N ALA A 126 4.48 -1.87 -17.68
CA ALA A 126 5.59 -2.41 -18.46
C ALA A 126 5.71 -1.71 -19.83
N CYS A 127 4.59 -1.58 -20.55
CA CYS A 127 4.57 -0.95 -21.87
C CYS A 127 4.83 0.56 -21.83
N ASN A 128 4.28 1.28 -20.85
CA ASN A 128 4.46 2.71 -20.73
C ASN A 128 5.87 3.08 -20.24
N THR A 129 6.44 2.30 -19.32
CA THR A 129 7.83 2.54 -18.88
C THR A 129 8.85 1.98 -19.86
N GLY A 130 8.52 0.94 -20.64
CA GLY A 130 9.48 0.16 -21.40
C GLY A 130 10.46 -0.59 -20.48
N SER A 131 9.99 -1.04 -19.32
CA SER A 131 10.76 -1.83 -18.36
C SER A 131 10.18 -3.24 -18.22
N ILE A 132 11.01 -4.19 -17.80
CA ILE A 132 10.55 -5.53 -17.45
C ILE A 132 9.74 -5.43 -16.15
N ALA A 133 8.57 -6.07 -16.13
CA ALA A 133 7.71 -6.10 -14.95
C ALA A 133 7.51 -7.53 -14.45
N GLY A 134 7.55 -7.74 -13.14
CA GLY A 134 7.20 -8.99 -12.49
C GLY A 134 5.93 -8.84 -11.65
N VAL A 135 5.09 -9.88 -11.66
CA VAL A 135 3.96 -10.03 -10.75
C VAL A 135 4.19 -11.26 -9.89
N LEU A 136 4.37 -11.06 -8.58
CA LEU A 136 4.55 -12.12 -7.59
C LEU A 136 3.23 -12.43 -6.91
N PHE A 137 2.71 -13.64 -7.12
CA PHE A 137 1.47 -14.13 -6.51
C PHE A 137 1.74 -14.86 -5.19
N GLN A 138 0.66 -15.10 -4.45
CA GLN A 138 0.63 -15.96 -3.26
C GLN A 138 1.49 -15.41 -2.12
N ILE A 139 1.32 -14.12 -1.83
CA ILE A 139 1.91 -13.46 -0.66
C ILE A 139 0.76 -12.98 0.24
N PRO A 140 0.51 -13.60 1.41
CA PRO A 140 1.19 -14.78 1.95
C PRO A 140 0.84 -16.06 1.18
N ASN A 141 1.60 -17.13 1.43
CA ASN A 141 1.32 -18.46 0.91
C ASN A 141 0.18 -19.09 1.74
N GLU A 142 -0.99 -19.27 1.14
CA GLU A 142 -2.24 -19.57 1.86
C GLU A 142 -3.23 -20.44 1.03
N ALA A 143 -4.31 -21.02 1.60
CA ALA A 143 -4.79 -20.96 2.98
C ALA A 143 -3.97 -21.83 3.96
N VAL A 144 -3.86 -21.37 5.21
CA VAL A 144 -3.09 -22.04 6.28
C VAL A 144 -4.01 -22.57 7.37
N ILE A 145 -3.77 -23.80 7.82
CA ILE A 145 -4.32 -24.35 9.07
C ILE A 145 -3.14 -24.65 10.00
N PHE A 146 -3.01 -23.90 11.09
CA PHE A 146 -1.94 -24.11 12.07
C PHE A 146 -2.29 -25.23 13.04
N SER A 147 -1.33 -26.11 13.35
CA SER A 147 -1.51 -27.15 14.38
C SER A 147 -1.74 -26.56 15.77
N ALA A 148 -1.21 -25.36 16.01
CA ALA A 148 -1.41 -24.62 17.26
C ALA A 148 -2.79 -23.95 17.36
N ASP A 149 -3.58 -23.90 16.27
CA ASP A 149 -4.92 -23.32 16.31
C ASP A 149 -5.93 -24.30 16.90
N PRO A 150 -6.45 -24.08 18.11
CA PRO A 150 -7.42 -24.98 18.73
C PRO A 150 -8.76 -25.02 17.97
N LYS A 151 -9.06 -24.00 17.15
CA LYS A 151 -10.24 -23.98 16.28
C LYS A 151 -10.03 -24.80 15.00
N ASN A 152 -8.79 -25.18 14.68
CA ASN A 152 -8.41 -25.86 13.44
C ASN A 152 -8.98 -25.17 12.19
N GLN A 153 -8.95 -23.83 12.20
CA GLN A 153 -9.57 -22.98 11.19
C GLN A 153 -8.64 -22.82 9.98
N SER A 154 -9.21 -22.84 8.78
CA SER A 154 -8.51 -22.42 7.56
C SER A 154 -8.45 -20.90 7.52
N ARG A 155 -7.24 -20.34 7.56
CA ARG A 155 -6.96 -18.91 7.64
C ARG A 155 -6.35 -18.40 6.33
N THR A 156 -6.78 -17.21 5.93
CA THR A 156 -6.31 -16.47 4.74
C THR A 156 -6.17 -14.99 5.11
N GLU A 157 -5.33 -14.24 4.41
CA GLU A 157 -5.18 -12.79 4.53
C GLU A 157 -4.97 -12.34 6.00
N ASP A 158 -5.80 -11.43 6.52
CA ASP A 158 -5.71 -10.92 7.89
C ASP A 158 -5.85 -12.01 8.95
N ALA A 159 -6.64 -13.07 8.71
CA ALA A 159 -6.78 -14.18 9.65
C ALA A 159 -5.43 -14.87 9.95
N VAL A 160 -4.52 -14.92 8.98
CA VAL A 160 -3.16 -15.45 9.17
C VAL A 160 -2.31 -14.46 9.96
N ILE A 161 -2.40 -13.17 9.65
CA ILE A 161 -1.67 -12.10 10.36
C ILE A 161 -2.11 -12.05 11.82
N ALA A 162 -3.40 -11.92 12.08
CA ALA A 162 -3.97 -11.86 13.43
C ALA A 162 -3.60 -13.10 14.25
N PHE A 163 -3.70 -14.30 13.67
CA PHE A 163 -3.31 -15.53 14.39
C PHE A 163 -1.82 -15.53 14.75
N THR A 164 -0.95 -15.19 13.80
CA THR A 164 0.50 -15.18 14.05
C THR A 164 0.92 -14.10 15.04
N TRP A 165 0.21 -12.96 15.06
CA TRP A 165 0.38 -11.93 16.09
C TRP A 165 -0.03 -12.46 17.46
N ALA A 166 -1.22 -13.05 17.59
CA ALA A 166 -1.69 -13.62 18.85
C ALA A 166 -0.75 -14.73 19.37
N HIS A 167 -0.20 -15.56 18.47
CA HIS A 167 0.81 -16.56 18.80
C HIS A 167 2.09 -15.90 19.35
N PHE A 168 2.64 -14.90 18.65
CA PHE A 168 3.82 -14.16 19.10
C PHE A 168 3.61 -13.45 20.43
N LEU A 169 2.43 -12.87 20.66
CA LEU A 169 2.10 -12.21 21.92
C LEU A 169 2.15 -13.15 23.14
N ASN A 170 1.97 -14.46 22.92
CA ASN A 170 2.08 -15.48 23.95
C ASN A 170 3.50 -16.05 24.08
N ASP A 171 4.29 -16.03 23.00
CA ASP A 171 5.70 -16.41 22.97
C ASP A 171 6.52 -15.44 22.10
N PRO A 172 6.97 -14.31 22.67
CA PRO A 172 7.70 -13.28 21.91
C PRO A 172 9.14 -13.69 21.57
N THR A 173 9.58 -14.88 21.99
CA THR A 173 10.95 -15.37 21.72
C THR A 173 11.11 -15.93 20.31
N ARG A 174 9.99 -16.11 19.59
CA ARG A 174 9.92 -16.73 18.27
C ARG A 174 9.36 -15.78 17.20
N PRO A 175 10.07 -14.70 16.84
CA PRO A 175 9.60 -13.73 15.85
C PRO A 175 9.40 -14.33 14.46
N GLU A 176 9.99 -15.49 14.14
CA GLU A 176 9.80 -16.18 12.87
C GLU A 176 8.34 -16.64 12.64
N TRP A 177 7.50 -16.68 13.69
CA TRP A 177 6.06 -16.91 13.55
C TRP A 177 5.33 -15.77 12.85
N LEU A 178 5.86 -14.54 12.89
CA LEU A 178 5.20 -13.41 12.25
C LEU A 178 5.21 -13.61 10.74
N VAL A 179 4.04 -13.86 10.14
CA VAL A 179 3.91 -14.17 8.70
C VAL A 179 4.51 -13.10 7.79
N ARG A 180 4.68 -11.88 8.28
CA ARG A 180 5.36 -10.81 7.55
C ARG A 180 6.80 -11.18 7.14
N PHE A 181 7.50 -11.96 7.97
CA PHE A 181 8.89 -12.36 7.73
C PHE A 181 9.04 -13.18 6.44
N PRO A 182 8.33 -14.32 6.28
CA PRO A 182 8.40 -15.07 5.03
C PRO A 182 7.80 -14.31 3.84
N MET A 183 6.81 -13.42 4.03
CA MET A 183 6.30 -12.57 2.95
C MET A 183 7.39 -11.66 2.34
N VAL A 184 8.20 -11.01 3.19
CA VAL A 184 9.32 -10.16 2.74
C VAL A 184 10.40 -11.01 2.08
N LYS A 185 10.80 -12.13 2.71
CA LYS A 185 11.83 -13.02 2.13
C LYS A 185 11.44 -13.57 0.77
N ALA A 186 10.18 -13.98 0.59
CA ALA A 186 9.69 -14.43 -0.71
C ALA A 186 9.75 -13.33 -1.77
N SER A 187 9.48 -12.08 -1.39
CA SER A 187 9.55 -10.93 -2.30
C SER A 187 10.99 -10.58 -2.69
N VAL A 188 11.95 -10.73 -1.77
CA VAL A 188 13.39 -10.63 -2.07
C VAL A 188 13.81 -11.71 -3.07
N ARG A 189 13.39 -12.96 -2.84
CA ARG A 189 13.69 -14.10 -3.73
C ARG A 189 13.03 -13.97 -5.11
N ALA A 190 11.90 -13.27 -5.22
CA ALA A 190 11.30 -12.98 -6.50
C ALA A 190 12.18 -12.05 -7.36
N MET A 191 12.84 -11.05 -6.77
CA MET A 191 13.82 -10.21 -7.49
C MET A 191 15.01 -11.05 -7.98
N ASP A 192 15.53 -11.95 -7.13
CA ASP A 192 16.58 -12.91 -7.52
C ASP A 192 16.14 -13.78 -8.70
N THR A 193 14.91 -14.32 -8.64
CA THR A 193 14.34 -15.20 -9.66
C THR A 193 14.14 -14.48 -10.99
N ILE A 194 13.56 -13.27 -10.97
CA ILE A 194 13.33 -12.48 -12.19
C ILE A 194 14.66 -12.14 -12.88
N THR A 195 15.65 -11.68 -12.11
CA THR A 195 17.00 -11.38 -12.63
C THR A 195 17.62 -12.62 -13.25
N SER A 196 17.58 -13.75 -12.54
CA SER A 196 18.15 -15.00 -13.01
C SER A 196 17.44 -15.53 -14.25
N PHE A 197 16.11 -15.42 -14.32
CA PHE A 197 15.32 -15.83 -15.48
C PHE A 197 15.70 -15.03 -16.71
N VAL A 198 15.73 -13.70 -16.62
CA VAL A 198 16.08 -12.82 -17.75
C VAL A 198 17.48 -13.13 -18.26
N ASN A 199 18.46 -13.31 -17.36
CA ASN A 199 19.83 -13.62 -17.73
C ASN A 199 19.98 -14.99 -18.41
N GLN A 200 19.24 -16.01 -17.95
CA GLN A 200 19.37 -17.38 -18.46
C GLN A 200 18.53 -17.64 -19.72
N TYR A 201 17.29 -17.16 -19.76
CA TYR A 201 16.32 -17.49 -20.79
C TYR A 201 16.14 -16.40 -21.84
N LEU A 202 16.54 -15.16 -21.54
CA LEU A 202 16.42 -14.02 -22.43
C LEU A 202 17.76 -13.26 -22.65
N PRO A 203 18.90 -13.96 -22.84
CA PRO A 203 20.21 -13.31 -22.95
C PRO A 203 20.30 -12.34 -24.14
N GLN A 204 19.48 -12.51 -25.17
CA GLN A 204 19.40 -11.62 -26.32
C GLN A 204 18.92 -10.20 -25.97
N LEU A 205 18.25 -10.01 -24.83
CA LEU A 205 17.80 -8.69 -24.39
C LEU A 205 18.95 -7.85 -23.84
N ASP A 206 20.09 -8.48 -23.48
CA ASP A 206 21.25 -7.80 -22.89
C ASP A 206 20.83 -6.91 -21.71
N CYS A 207 19.99 -7.47 -20.84
CA CYS A 207 19.52 -6.86 -19.60
C CYS A 207 20.27 -7.46 -18.42
N GLN A 208 20.50 -6.63 -17.40
CA GLN A 208 21.14 -6.99 -16.14
C GLN A 208 20.37 -6.27 -15.03
N LEU A 209 19.30 -6.90 -14.54
CA LEU A 209 18.35 -6.27 -13.63
C LEU A 209 18.96 -6.13 -12.23
N ASP A 210 19.44 -4.92 -11.91
CA ASP A 210 20.08 -4.62 -10.63
C ASP A 210 19.16 -3.83 -9.68
N TYR A 211 18.18 -3.10 -10.25
CA TYR A 211 17.35 -2.15 -9.51
C TYR A 211 15.86 -2.39 -9.73
N TYR A 212 15.08 -2.25 -8.65
CA TYR A 212 13.65 -2.50 -8.66
C TYR A 212 12.88 -1.30 -8.11
N MET A 213 11.76 -0.98 -8.76
CA MET A 213 10.63 -0.35 -8.09
C MET A 213 9.72 -1.45 -7.56
N VAL A 214 9.28 -1.36 -6.30
CA VAL A 214 8.39 -2.36 -5.69
C VAL A 214 7.04 -1.74 -5.36
N ALA A 215 5.96 -2.46 -5.65
CA ALA A 215 4.60 -2.03 -5.39
C ALA A 215 3.75 -3.19 -4.85
N GLY A 216 2.69 -2.88 -4.09
CA GLY A 216 1.76 -3.87 -3.59
C GLY A 216 0.62 -3.23 -2.79
N GLY A 217 -0.56 -3.85 -2.84
CA GLY A 217 -1.76 -3.38 -2.14
C GLY A 217 -1.94 -3.97 -0.75
N SER A 218 -2.44 -3.16 0.19
CA SER A 218 -2.89 -3.57 1.53
C SER A 218 -1.77 -4.30 2.29
N LYS A 219 -1.97 -5.56 2.67
CA LYS A 219 -0.96 -6.39 3.33
C LYS A 219 0.34 -6.51 2.50
N ARG A 220 0.29 -6.41 1.17
CA ARG A 220 1.48 -6.39 0.30
C ARG A 220 2.07 -4.99 0.16
N GLY A 221 1.29 -3.94 0.40
CA GLY A 221 1.81 -2.60 0.68
C GLY A 221 2.72 -2.62 1.90
N TRP A 222 2.41 -3.45 2.89
CA TRP A 222 3.23 -3.63 4.09
C TRP A 222 4.57 -4.24 3.73
N VAL A 223 4.53 -5.28 2.90
CA VAL A 223 5.73 -5.92 2.35
C VAL A 223 6.53 -4.94 1.50
N THR A 224 5.86 -4.08 0.72
CA THR A 224 6.52 -3.07 -0.13
C THR A 224 7.34 -2.08 0.70
N TRP A 225 6.78 -1.58 1.80
CA TRP A 225 7.53 -0.77 2.76
C TRP A 225 8.76 -1.50 3.31
N LEU A 226 8.58 -2.73 3.79
CA LEU A 226 9.66 -3.51 4.39
C LEU A 226 10.73 -3.94 3.37
N MET A 227 10.36 -4.17 2.11
CA MET A 227 11.30 -4.40 1.01
C MET A 227 12.23 -3.19 0.83
N GLY A 228 11.70 -1.97 0.89
CA GLY A 228 12.51 -0.76 0.88
C GLY A 228 13.49 -0.68 2.06
N ALA A 229 13.06 -1.11 3.25
CA ALA A 229 13.88 -1.10 4.46
C ALA A 229 14.97 -2.20 4.51
N VAL A 230 14.66 -3.40 4.03
CA VAL A 230 15.51 -4.60 4.14
C VAL A 230 16.51 -4.71 2.98
N ASP A 231 16.15 -4.21 1.79
CA ASP A 231 17.01 -4.23 0.60
C ASP A 231 17.10 -2.87 -0.12
N PRO A 232 17.58 -1.80 0.56
CA PRO A 232 17.72 -0.48 -0.05
C PRO A 232 18.78 -0.43 -1.17
N VAL A 233 19.59 -1.47 -1.30
CA VAL A 233 20.60 -1.59 -2.36
C VAL A 233 19.93 -1.86 -3.70
N ARG A 234 18.95 -2.76 -3.75
CA ARG A 234 18.23 -3.10 -5.00
C ARG A 234 16.90 -2.36 -5.15
N VAL A 235 16.19 -2.09 -4.06
CA VAL A 235 14.92 -1.36 -4.09
C VAL A 235 15.20 0.14 -4.16
N LYS A 236 14.97 0.74 -5.33
CA LYS A 236 15.27 2.16 -5.62
C LYS A 236 14.04 3.07 -5.66
N ALA A 237 12.85 2.50 -5.59
CA ALA A 237 11.61 3.22 -5.35
C ALA A 237 10.55 2.28 -4.79
N ILE A 238 9.63 2.79 -3.98
CA ILE A 238 8.52 2.01 -3.44
C ILE A 238 7.17 2.69 -3.69
N VAL A 239 6.14 1.88 -3.91
CA VAL A 239 4.76 2.31 -4.11
C VAL A 239 3.84 1.43 -3.24
N PRO A 240 3.79 1.67 -1.92
CA PRO A 240 2.82 1.03 -1.05
C PRO A 240 1.42 1.58 -1.37
N ILE A 241 0.46 0.69 -1.62
CA ILE A 241 -0.92 1.03 -2.01
C ILE A 241 -1.86 0.59 -0.89
N VAL A 242 -2.79 1.47 -0.48
CA VAL A 242 -3.80 1.28 0.58
C VAL A 242 -3.22 0.69 1.88
N LEU A 243 -2.03 1.20 2.25
CA LEU A 243 -1.42 0.87 3.52
C LEU A 243 -0.59 2.02 4.09
N ASP A 244 -1.29 2.86 4.84
CA ASP A 244 -0.77 3.92 5.70
C ASP A 244 -0.99 3.69 7.20
N ALA A 245 -1.52 2.53 7.59
CA ALA A 245 -1.60 2.10 8.99
C ALA A 245 -0.23 1.67 9.57
N ILE A 246 0.79 2.48 9.32
CA ILE A 246 2.12 2.39 9.92
C ILE A 246 2.18 3.35 11.12
N ASN A 247 3.10 3.14 12.05
CA ASN A 247 2.90 3.62 13.43
C ASN A 247 1.56 3.05 13.96
N PHE A 248 1.41 1.74 13.78
CA PHE A 248 0.15 1.00 13.79
C PHE A 248 -0.70 1.28 15.02
N VAL A 249 -0.08 1.29 16.21
CA VAL A 249 -0.83 1.48 17.46
C VAL A 249 -1.40 2.88 17.57
N ALA A 250 -0.66 3.92 17.20
CA ALA A 250 -1.18 5.28 17.16
C ALA A 250 -2.37 5.41 16.19
N VAL A 251 -2.28 4.76 15.02
CA VAL A 251 -3.36 4.70 14.03
C VAL A 251 -4.58 3.94 14.57
N MET A 252 -4.41 2.85 15.30
CA MET A 252 -5.54 2.12 15.92
C MET A 252 -6.25 2.96 17.00
N HIS A 253 -5.51 3.70 17.84
CA HIS A 253 -6.11 4.64 18.79
C HIS A 253 -6.84 5.80 18.08
N HIS A 254 -6.35 6.24 16.93
CA HIS A 254 -7.06 7.20 16.08
C HIS A 254 -8.38 6.64 15.56
N GLN A 255 -8.36 5.41 15.01
CA GLN A 255 -9.58 4.75 14.53
C GLN A 255 -10.62 4.61 15.66
N PHE A 256 -10.20 4.16 16.85
CA PHE A 256 -11.13 4.04 17.97
C PHE A 256 -11.74 5.38 18.38
N ARG A 257 -10.94 6.45 18.48
CA ARG A 257 -11.44 7.78 18.83
C ARG A 257 -12.42 8.33 17.79
N SER A 258 -12.20 8.01 16.50
CA SER A 258 -13.10 8.38 15.41
C SER A 258 -14.43 7.63 15.46
N TYR A 259 -14.42 6.37 15.89
CA TYR A 259 -15.53 5.45 15.67
C TYR A 259 -16.26 4.98 16.93
N GLY A 260 -15.60 4.91 18.08
CA GLY A 260 -16.13 4.27 19.30
C GLY A 260 -16.23 2.75 19.20
N GLY A 261 -15.52 2.17 18.24
CA GLY A 261 -15.46 0.76 17.89
C GLY A 261 -14.39 0.56 16.81
N TRP A 262 -14.41 -0.60 16.17
CA TRP A 262 -13.42 -1.03 15.18
C TRP A 262 -14.05 -1.18 13.81
N SER A 263 -13.27 -0.96 12.76
CA SER A 263 -13.74 -1.31 11.41
C SER A 263 -14.09 -2.79 11.32
N LEU A 264 -15.08 -3.13 10.47
CA LEU A 264 -15.41 -4.51 10.12
C LEU A 264 -14.19 -5.26 9.56
N GLU A 265 -13.27 -4.53 8.95
CA GLU A 265 -12.01 -5.06 8.41
C GLU A 265 -11.02 -5.53 9.50
N LEU A 266 -11.30 -5.24 10.77
CA LEU A 266 -10.54 -5.74 11.92
C LEU A 266 -11.17 -6.98 12.57
N GLU A 267 -12.20 -7.60 11.97
CA GLU A 267 -12.88 -8.79 12.52
C GLU A 267 -11.89 -9.90 12.91
N ASP A 268 -10.93 -10.23 12.04
CA ASP A 268 -9.92 -11.25 12.33
C ASP A 268 -9.06 -10.92 13.56
N TYR A 269 -8.77 -9.64 13.79
CA TYR A 269 -7.99 -9.17 14.94
C TYR A 269 -8.83 -9.20 16.21
N ILE A 270 -10.13 -8.87 16.12
CA ILE A 270 -11.12 -8.99 17.20
C ILE A 270 -11.26 -10.45 17.62
N ASP A 271 -11.35 -11.37 16.65
CA ASP A 271 -11.48 -12.82 16.85
C ASP A 271 -10.29 -13.43 17.60
N GLN A 272 -9.13 -12.78 17.52
CA GLN A 272 -7.90 -13.11 18.25
C GLN A 272 -7.72 -12.29 19.54
N ASN A 273 -8.70 -11.46 19.92
CA ASN A 273 -8.66 -10.53 21.06
C ASN A 273 -7.50 -9.51 21.01
N LEU A 274 -7.03 -9.15 19.81
CA LEU A 274 -5.89 -8.25 19.65
C LEU A 274 -6.26 -6.78 19.88
N THR A 275 -7.49 -6.37 19.57
CA THR A 275 -7.94 -4.97 19.73
C THR A 275 -7.92 -4.50 21.19
N MET A 276 -8.03 -5.41 22.14
CA MET A 276 -7.89 -5.13 23.58
C MET A 276 -6.44 -5.16 24.07
N ARG A 277 -5.48 -5.43 23.17
CA ARG A 277 -4.07 -5.66 23.48
C ARG A 277 -3.14 -4.77 22.67
N PHE A 278 -3.63 -3.79 21.91
CA PHE A 278 -2.76 -2.94 21.10
C PHE A 278 -1.71 -2.17 21.93
N ASP A 279 -1.99 -1.90 23.21
CA ASP A 279 -1.04 -1.32 24.17
C ASP A 279 -0.11 -2.33 24.88
N ASP A 280 -0.26 -3.63 24.60
CA ASP A 280 0.54 -4.68 25.22
C ASP A 280 2.03 -4.47 24.88
N PRO A 281 2.98 -4.56 25.83
CA PRO A 281 4.40 -4.48 25.53
C PRO A 281 4.87 -5.46 24.45
N ASN A 282 4.23 -6.63 24.34
CA ASN A 282 4.53 -7.59 23.29
C ASN A 282 3.98 -7.16 21.92
N ILE A 283 2.91 -6.34 21.85
CA ILE A 283 2.51 -5.68 20.60
C ILE A 283 3.54 -4.64 20.21
N MET A 284 4.05 -3.82 21.14
CA MET A 284 5.13 -2.86 20.84
C MET A 284 6.35 -3.56 20.25
N LEU A 285 6.82 -4.63 20.90
CA LEU A 285 7.94 -5.44 20.42
C LEU A 285 7.64 -6.06 19.03
N LEU A 286 6.41 -6.52 18.81
CA LEU A 286 5.98 -7.02 17.52
C LEU A 286 6.07 -5.92 16.45
N GLN A 287 5.57 -4.71 16.73
CA GLN A 287 5.62 -3.59 15.79
C GLN A 287 7.07 -3.18 15.48
N GLU A 288 7.99 -3.23 16.45
CA GLU A 288 9.43 -3.03 16.18
C GLU A 288 9.97 -3.97 15.09
N PHE A 289 9.38 -5.16 14.95
CA PHE A 289 9.81 -6.16 13.96
C PHE A 289 9.13 -6.02 12.62
N VAL A 290 7.86 -5.59 12.57
CA VAL A 290 7.07 -5.62 11.34
C VAL A 290 6.57 -4.26 10.87
N ASP A 291 6.42 -3.25 11.70
CA ASP A 291 5.86 -1.95 11.30
C ASP A 291 6.92 -1.07 10.62
N PRO A 292 6.69 -0.61 9.38
CA PRO A 292 7.61 0.24 8.62
C PRO A 292 8.08 1.50 9.35
N TYR A 293 7.27 2.04 10.27
CA TYR A 293 7.64 3.22 11.05
C TYR A 293 8.94 3.01 11.84
N TRP A 294 9.19 1.81 12.36
CA TRP A 294 10.44 1.47 13.06
C TRP A 294 11.65 1.36 12.15
N TYR A 295 11.43 1.30 10.83
CA TYR A 295 12.47 1.25 9.81
C TYR A 295 12.62 2.57 9.04
N ARG A 296 11.93 3.65 9.44
CA ARG A 296 11.86 4.92 8.70
C ARG A 296 13.21 5.51 8.30
N ASP A 297 14.23 5.37 9.14
CA ASP A 297 15.60 5.85 8.86
C ASP A 297 16.24 5.18 7.64
N ARG A 298 15.72 4.01 7.22
CA ARG A 298 16.19 3.25 6.05
C ARG A 298 15.41 3.56 4.77
N LEU A 299 14.25 4.20 4.87
CA LEU A 299 13.32 4.42 3.77
C LEU A 299 13.69 5.65 2.91
N THR A 300 14.97 5.85 2.63
CA THR A 300 15.51 7.06 1.96
C THR A 300 15.33 7.07 0.44
N MET A 301 14.80 6.00 -0.13
CA MET A 301 14.45 5.94 -1.54
C MET A 301 13.17 6.75 -1.84
N PRO A 302 12.97 7.19 -3.09
CA PRO A 302 11.68 7.71 -3.55
C PRO A 302 10.51 6.80 -3.16
N LYS A 303 9.45 7.40 -2.62
CA LYS A 303 8.21 6.69 -2.26
C LYS A 303 6.99 7.47 -2.73
N LEU A 304 6.07 6.76 -3.39
CA LEU A 304 4.73 7.25 -3.70
C LEU A 304 3.74 6.44 -2.87
N VAL A 305 3.23 7.02 -1.80
CA VAL A 305 2.25 6.36 -0.92
C VAL A 305 0.86 6.61 -1.51
N VAL A 306 0.21 5.55 -1.96
CA VAL A 306 -1.12 5.63 -2.59
C VAL A 306 -2.17 5.19 -1.60
N ASN A 307 -3.09 6.07 -1.22
CA ASN A 307 -4.17 5.76 -0.28
C ASN A 307 -5.54 6.05 -0.90
N ALA A 308 -6.60 5.67 -0.20
CA ALA A 308 -7.98 5.87 -0.61
C ALA A 308 -8.71 6.75 0.42
N MET A 309 -9.51 7.71 -0.05
CA MET A 309 -10.29 8.60 0.83
C MET A 309 -11.44 7.91 1.57
N MET A 310 -11.94 6.80 1.00
CA MET A 310 -13.10 6.06 1.51
C MET A 310 -12.72 4.61 1.89
N ASP A 311 -11.44 4.42 2.25
CA ASP A 311 -10.87 3.13 2.63
C ASP A 311 -11.54 2.54 3.87
N GLU A 312 -11.97 1.27 3.81
CA GLU A 312 -12.63 0.58 4.92
C GLU A 312 -11.70 0.25 6.09
N PHE A 313 -10.39 0.11 5.88
CA PHE A 313 -9.40 -0.16 6.93
C PHE A 313 -8.88 1.12 7.57
N GLN A 314 -8.57 2.14 6.79
CA GLN A 314 -7.80 3.31 7.25
C GLN A 314 -8.59 4.62 7.26
N GLN A 315 -8.20 5.57 8.11
CA GLN A 315 -8.75 6.92 8.09
C GLN A 315 -8.02 7.78 7.06
N PRO A 316 -8.73 8.69 6.38
CA PRO A 316 -8.10 9.55 5.38
C PRO A 316 -6.96 10.43 5.95
N ASP A 317 -6.92 10.64 7.27
CA ASP A 317 -5.88 11.43 7.96
C ASP A 317 -4.95 10.60 8.87
N ASP A 318 -4.87 9.28 8.69
CA ASP A 318 -3.92 8.42 9.44
C ASP A 318 -2.46 8.87 9.25
N THR A 319 -2.19 9.48 8.10
CA THR A 319 -0.89 10.04 7.69
C THR A 319 -0.31 11.05 8.71
N HIS A 320 -1.15 11.74 9.48
CA HIS A 320 -0.72 12.70 10.50
C HIS A 320 0.21 12.10 11.56
N TYR A 321 0.09 10.80 11.83
CA TYR A 321 0.83 10.12 12.90
C TYR A 321 2.26 9.72 12.54
N TRP A 322 2.66 9.86 11.28
CA TRP A 322 3.97 9.35 10.84
C TRP A 322 4.58 10.08 9.66
N TRP A 323 3.80 10.79 8.83
CA TRP A 323 4.29 11.36 7.57
C TRP A 323 5.48 12.28 7.77
N ASN A 324 5.41 13.20 8.75
CA ASN A 324 6.47 14.18 9.02
C ASN A 324 7.81 13.55 9.41
N GLU A 325 7.80 12.32 9.93
CA GLU A 325 9.01 11.59 10.31
C GLU A 325 9.62 10.75 9.17
N MET A 326 8.89 10.57 8.06
CA MET A 326 9.43 9.83 6.92
C MET A 326 10.47 10.66 6.16
N PRO A 327 11.58 10.06 5.71
CA PRO A 327 12.59 10.77 4.95
C PRO A 327 12.12 11.10 3.53
N GLU A 328 12.65 12.18 2.97
CA GLU A 328 12.53 12.52 1.55
C GLU A 328 13.37 11.57 0.66
N PRO A 329 13.05 11.45 -0.65
CA PRO A 329 11.90 12.03 -1.33
C PRO A 329 10.62 11.23 -1.08
N LYS A 330 9.51 11.91 -0.78
CA LYS A 330 8.21 11.28 -0.51
C LYS A 330 7.04 12.07 -1.09
N HIS A 331 6.05 11.34 -1.61
CA HIS A 331 4.84 11.89 -2.20
C HIS A 331 3.61 11.08 -1.78
N PHE A 332 2.47 11.76 -1.64
CA PHE A 332 1.17 11.10 -1.52
C PHE A 332 0.42 11.15 -2.84
N LEU A 333 -0.36 10.10 -3.08
CA LEU A 333 -1.51 10.10 -3.98
C LEU A 333 -2.69 9.53 -3.19
N ILE A 334 -3.47 10.40 -2.56
CA ILE A 334 -4.69 10.00 -1.86
C ILE A 334 -5.83 10.09 -2.86
N VAL A 335 -6.35 8.95 -3.31
CA VAL A 335 -7.35 8.88 -4.38
C VAL A 335 -8.74 9.16 -3.81
N PRO A 336 -9.43 10.24 -4.23
CA PRO A 336 -10.78 10.53 -3.80
C PRO A 336 -11.76 9.50 -4.37
N ASN A 337 -12.87 9.24 -3.67
CA ASN A 337 -13.90 8.28 -4.12
C ASN A 337 -13.39 6.84 -4.38
N ALA A 338 -12.21 6.49 -3.88
CA ALA A 338 -11.67 5.14 -3.90
C ALA A 338 -11.91 4.42 -2.57
N GLU A 339 -12.17 3.11 -2.66
CA GLU A 339 -12.24 2.17 -1.55
C GLU A 339 -10.94 1.35 -1.39
N HIS A 340 -10.84 0.51 -0.34
CA HIS A 340 -9.62 -0.23 -0.02
C HIS A 340 -9.13 -1.12 -1.16
N THR A 341 -10.01 -1.63 -2.02
CA THR A 341 -9.58 -2.45 -3.17
C THR A 341 -8.92 -1.65 -4.30
N MET A 342 -9.02 -0.31 -4.25
CA MET A 342 -8.59 0.64 -5.28
C MET A 342 -9.25 0.39 -6.65
N ALA A 343 -10.35 -0.37 -6.71
CA ALA A 343 -10.98 -0.73 -7.98
C ALA A 343 -11.66 0.47 -8.64
N THR A 344 -12.25 1.37 -7.87
CA THR A 344 -12.82 2.63 -8.40
C THR A 344 -11.74 3.70 -8.64
N GLY A 345 -10.61 3.65 -7.93
CA GLY A 345 -9.49 4.58 -8.05
C GLY A 345 -8.40 4.20 -9.06
N VAL A 346 -8.52 3.02 -9.68
CA VAL A 346 -7.46 2.43 -10.52
C VAL A 346 -7.06 3.30 -11.73
N LEU A 347 -8.01 4.09 -12.24
CA LEU A 347 -7.80 4.99 -13.40
C LEU A 347 -7.05 6.27 -13.04
N GLU A 348 -6.90 6.56 -11.74
CA GLU A 348 -6.05 7.62 -11.22
C GLU A 348 -4.70 7.04 -10.78
N ALA A 349 -4.73 5.93 -10.03
CA ALA A 349 -3.54 5.32 -9.47
C ALA A 349 -2.54 4.83 -10.55
N VAL A 350 -3.00 4.07 -11.56
CA VAL A 350 -2.08 3.45 -12.53
C VAL A 350 -1.31 4.50 -13.36
N PRO A 351 -1.94 5.55 -13.91
CA PRO A 351 -1.21 6.60 -14.61
C PRO A 351 -0.18 7.34 -13.75
N ALA A 352 -0.56 7.73 -12.53
CA ALA A 352 0.34 8.42 -11.62
C ALA A 352 1.54 7.56 -11.21
N ILE A 353 1.31 6.27 -10.93
CA ILE A 353 2.39 5.30 -10.63
C ILE A 353 3.32 5.14 -11.84
N ALA A 354 2.78 5.05 -13.05
CA ALA A 354 3.60 4.95 -14.27
C ALA A 354 4.47 6.19 -14.50
N ALA A 355 3.91 7.39 -14.30
CA ALA A 355 4.65 8.64 -14.39
C ALA A 355 5.77 8.71 -13.33
N PHE A 356 5.47 8.34 -12.09
CA PHE A 356 6.44 8.27 -11.00
C PHE A 356 7.57 7.26 -11.30
N ALA A 357 7.21 6.04 -11.74
CA ALA A 357 8.17 4.99 -12.10
C ALA A 357 9.12 5.46 -13.20
N LEU A 358 8.56 6.01 -14.28
CA LEU A 358 9.32 6.48 -15.43
C LEU A 358 10.29 7.61 -15.05
N ALA A 359 9.86 8.57 -14.24
CA ALA A 359 10.72 9.66 -13.78
C ALA A 359 11.90 9.14 -12.96
N ASN A 360 11.66 8.20 -12.05
CA ASN A 360 12.71 7.58 -11.23
C ASN A 360 13.68 6.74 -12.09
N PHE A 361 13.18 5.96 -13.05
CA PHE A 361 14.05 5.19 -13.95
C PHE A 361 14.91 6.08 -14.86
N LEU A 362 14.37 7.23 -15.29
CA LEU A 362 15.12 8.24 -16.06
C LEU A 362 16.04 9.11 -15.19
N ASN A 363 16.01 8.96 -13.87
CA ASN A 363 16.65 9.85 -12.90
C ASN A 363 16.32 11.33 -13.18
N LYS A 364 15.02 11.62 -13.39
CA LYS A 364 14.50 12.96 -13.64
C LYS A 364 13.88 13.55 -12.37
N PRO A 365 13.89 14.89 -12.23
CA PRO A 365 13.22 15.54 -11.11
C PRO A 365 11.73 15.19 -11.08
N VAL A 366 11.26 14.82 -9.89
CA VAL A 366 9.82 14.69 -9.58
C VAL A 366 9.39 16.02 -8.93
N PRO A 367 8.28 16.64 -9.36
CA PRO A 367 7.77 17.88 -8.77
C PRO A 367 7.58 17.78 -7.26
N THR A 368 7.76 18.91 -6.56
CA THR A 368 7.61 18.97 -5.10
C THR A 368 6.88 20.23 -4.69
N PHE A 369 6.12 20.13 -3.60
CA PHE A 369 5.45 21.23 -2.96
C PHE A 369 5.42 20.96 -1.45
N SER A 370 5.23 22.01 -0.67
CA SER A 370 5.13 21.92 0.79
C SER A 370 3.75 22.34 1.24
N TRP A 371 3.23 21.73 2.30
CA TRP A 371 1.99 22.18 2.92
C TRP A 371 2.11 22.29 4.44
N THR A 372 1.20 23.05 5.03
CA THR A 372 0.93 23.06 6.47
C THR A 372 -0.56 22.93 6.70
N ILE A 373 -0.95 22.20 7.73
CA ILE A 373 -2.33 22.12 8.21
C ILE A 373 -2.40 22.81 9.57
N ASP A 374 -3.16 23.90 9.67
CA ASP A 374 -3.53 24.49 10.95
C ASP A 374 -4.81 23.81 11.43
N ALA A 375 -4.68 23.01 12.48
CA ALA A 375 -5.78 22.22 13.01
C ALA A 375 -6.80 23.03 13.82
N ASP A 376 -6.47 24.26 14.24
CA ASP A 376 -7.36 25.17 14.97
C ASP A 376 -8.16 26.06 14.01
N ALA A 377 -7.63 26.29 12.80
CA ALA A 377 -8.29 27.05 11.75
C ALA A 377 -8.83 26.17 10.60
N GLY A 378 -8.62 24.85 10.67
CA GLY A 378 -8.90 23.92 9.57
C GLY A 378 -8.38 24.48 8.26
N LEU A 379 -7.11 24.89 8.21
CA LEU A 379 -6.53 25.62 7.08
C LEU A 379 -5.38 24.82 6.48
N ILE A 380 -5.49 24.48 5.20
CA ILE A 380 -4.37 23.95 4.41
C ILE A 380 -3.74 25.12 3.65
N THR A 381 -2.43 25.30 3.81
CA THR A 381 -1.63 26.22 3.00
C THR A 381 -0.58 25.42 2.23
N ALA A 382 -0.79 25.21 0.93
CA ALA A 382 0.15 24.52 0.05
C ALA A 382 0.93 25.53 -0.80
N THR A 383 2.24 25.37 -0.87
CA THR A 383 3.16 26.29 -1.57
C THR A 383 4.06 25.53 -2.53
N VAL A 384 4.18 26.08 -3.73
CA VAL A 384 4.96 25.50 -4.83
C VAL A 384 5.83 26.57 -5.48
N ASP A 385 7.02 26.18 -5.93
CA ASP A 385 7.91 27.07 -6.64
C ASP A 385 7.33 27.48 -8.01
N ASN A 386 7.64 28.71 -8.45
CA ASN A 386 7.02 29.27 -9.66
C ASN A 386 7.50 28.65 -10.97
N ASP A 387 8.63 27.95 -10.96
CA ASP A 387 9.24 27.31 -12.12
C ASP A 387 8.64 25.94 -12.45
N GLN A 388 7.89 25.33 -11.51
CA GLN A 388 7.22 24.06 -11.76
C GLN A 388 5.98 24.24 -12.65
N ALA A 389 5.89 23.47 -13.74
CA ALA A 389 4.74 23.54 -14.64
C ALA A 389 3.54 22.78 -14.03
N ILE A 390 2.54 23.53 -13.58
CA ILE A 390 1.29 23.00 -13.01
C ILE A 390 0.23 23.00 -14.09
N HIS A 391 -0.44 21.86 -14.26
CA HIS A 391 -1.58 21.71 -15.14
C HIS A 391 -2.86 22.21 -14.46
N GLU A 392 -3.17 21.65 -13.30
CA GLU A 392 -4.31 22.07 -12.47
C GLU A 392 -4.04 21.84 -10.99
N VAL A 393 -4.77 22.55 -10.15
CA VAL A 393 -4.82 22.33 -8.70
C VAL A 393 -6.27 22.31 -8.27
N ASN A 394 -6.66 21.30 -7.52
CA ASN A 394 -8.02 21.10 -7.05
C ASN A 394 -8.06 20.97 -5.53
N VAL A 395 -9.19 21.33 -4.96
CA VAL A 395 -9.59 20.83 -3.65
C VAL A 395 -10.59 19.71 -3.86
N TRP A 396 -10.37 18.61 -3.14
CA TRP A 396 -11.34 17.56 -2.93
C TRP A 396 -11.89 17.65 -1.52
N TRP A 397 -13.20 17.46 -1.33
CA TRP A 397 -13.80 17.43 0.01
C TRP A 397 -14.97 16.45 0.11
N GLY A 398 -15.13 15.83 1.28
CA GLY A 398 -16.20 14.91 1.59
C GLY A 398 -16.66 15.07 3.04
N TYR A 399 -17.84 14.56 3.36
CA TYR A 399 -18.41 14.66 4.71
C TYR A 399 -18.44 13.30 5.38
N SER A 400 -18.17 13.25 6.69
CA SER A 400 -18.29 12.01 7.43
C SER A 400 -19.76 11.62 7.58
N CYS A 401 -20.03 10.33 7.57
CA CYS A 401 -21.35 9.81 7.88
C CYS A 401 -21.24 8.51 8.68
N GLY A 402 -22.10 8.35 9.68
CA GLY A 402 -22.23 7.14 10.49
C GLY A 402 -22.72 7.52 11.88
N VAL A 403 -23.54 6.66 12.49
CA VAL A 403 -24.02 6.89 13.86
C VAL A 403 -24.00 5.60 14.67
N ASN A 404 -23.57 5.71 15.92
CA ASN A 404 -23.64 4.61 16.86
C ASN A 404 -25.02 4.55 17.51
N SER A 405 -25.90 3.68 17.00
CA SER A 405 -27.27 3.50 17.51
C SER A 405 -27.33 3.05 18.98
N TRP A 406 -26.29 2.35 19.43
CA TRP A 406 -26.09 1.91 20.81
C TRP A 406 -25.61 3.02 21.77
N ASP A 407 -25.23 4.18 21.25
CA ASP A 407 -24.77 5.35 22.00
C ASP A 407 -25.57 6.59 21.59
N ASN A 408 -26.90 6.48 21.70
CA ASN A 408 -27.84 7.57 21.43
C ASN A 408 -27.67 8.22 20.04
N ASN A 409 -27.38 7.41 19.01
CA ASN A 409 -27.08 7.86 17.65
C ASN A 409 -25.95 8.90 17.59
N ARG A 410 -24.92 8.77 18.43
CA ARG A 410 -23.74 9.65 18.37
C ARG A 410 -23.07 9.54 17.00
N THR A 411 -22.76 10.68 16.40
CA THR A 411 -22.09 10.76 15.09
C THR A 411 -20.67 10.23 15.16
N ARG A 412 -20.24 9.53 14.10
CA ARG A 412 -18.86 9.07 13.91
C ARG A 412 -18.14 9.92 12.87
N ARG A 413 -16.83 9.98 13.01
CA ARG A 413 -15.93 10.57 12.02
C ARG A 413 -15.59 9.54 10.95
N ASP A 414 -16.61 9.04 10.26
CA ASP A 414 -16.54 7.86 9.39
C ASP A 414 -16.68 8.26 7.91
N PHE A 415 -15.62 8.03 7.14
CA PHE A 415 -15.51 8.39 5.72
C PHE A 415 -15.49 7.15 4.81
N ARG A 416 -15.60 5.95 5.38
CA ARG A 416 -15.51 4.67 4.65
C ARG A 416 -16.65 4.55 3.65
N LEU A 417 -16.39 3.89 2.52
CA LEU A 417 -17.43 3.56 1.56
C LEU A 417 -18.44 2.57 2.14
N VAL A 418 -17.99 1.61 2.95
CA VAL A 418 -18.83 0.59 3.58
C VAL A 418 -18.60 0.55 5.10
N SER A 419 -19.68 0.41 5.86
CA SER A 419 -19.68 0.26 7.32
C SER A 419 -20.69 -0.80 7.79
N ALA A 420 -20.62 -1.20 9.06
CA ALA A 420 -21.51 -2.20 9.65
C ALA A 420 -22.79 -1.57 10.28
N ASP A 421 -23.22 -0.42 9.77
CA ASP A 421 -24.38 0.31 10.30
C ASP A 421 -25.72 -0.34 9.91
N PHE A 422 -26.47 -0.76 10.93
CA PHE A 422 -27.86 -1.14 10.78
C PHE A 422 -28.77 -0.49 11.84
N PRO A 423 -29.85 0.23 11.43
CA PRO A 423 -30.24 0.52 10.04
C PRO A 423 -29.24 1.46 9.34
N CYS A 424 -29.12 1.36 8.03
CA CYS A 424 -28.22 2.22 7.24
C CYS A 424 -28.77 3.66 7.15
N TYR A 425 -28.12 4.59 7.86
CA TYR A 425 -28.51 6.01 7.90
C TYR A 425 -27.87 6.85 6.80
N CYS A 426 -26.75 6.39 6.27
CA CYS A 426 -25.79 7.18 5.49
C CYS A 426 -25.76 6.84 4.01
N GLY A 427 -26.69 6.01 3.56
CA GLY A 427 -26.80 5.64 2.17
C GLY A 427 -27.70 4.45 1.94
N ILE A 428 -27.16 3.43 1.27
CA ILE A 428 -27.93 2.30 0.76
C ILE A 428 -27.57 1.06 1.57
N PRO A 429 -28.56 0.34 2.13
CA PRO A 429 -28.31 -0.98 2.70
C PRO A 429 -27.73 -1.91 1.64
N VAL A 430 -26.60 -2.52 1.94
CA VAL A 430 -25.94 -3.50 1.06
C VAL A 430 -26.10 -4.87 1.70
N ASN A 431 -27.06 -5.63 1.18
CA ASN A 431 -27.35 -6.99 1.64
C ASN A 431 -26.53 -7.98 0.81
N GLU A 432 -25.21 -7.98 1.01
CA GLU A 432 -24.33 -9.00 0.43
C GLU A 432 -23.96 -10.03 1.50
N SER A 433 -23.98 -11.31 1.12
CA SER A 433 -23.52 -12.44 1.96
C SER A 433 -24.21 -12.62 3.32
N GLY A 434 -25.42 -12.08 3.50
CA GLY A 434 -26.21 -12.26 4.73
C GLY A 434 -25.86 -11.30 5.87
N GLY A 435 -25.01 -10.30 5.63
CA GLY A 435 -24.76 -9.18 6.54
C GLY A 435 -25.62 -7.96 6.21
N ASP A 436 -25.89 -7.15 7.23
CA ASP A 436 -26.59 -5.86 7.12
C ASP A 436 -25.56 -4.72 7.07
N TYR A 437 -24.98 -4.43 5.89
CA TYR A 437 -23.99 -3.35 5.71
C TYR A 437 -24.62 -2.05 5.20
N CYS A 438 -23.92 -0.95 5.38
CA CYS A 438 -24.31 0.37 4.87
C CYS A 438 -23.28 0.91 3.89
N GLY A 439 -23.68 1.09 2.63
CA GLY A 439 -22.89 1.82 1.63
C GLY A 439 -23.08 3.32 1.81
N ASN A 440 -22.04 4.00 2.31
CA ASN A 440 -22.04 5.40 2.73
C ASN A 440 -21.88 6.37 1.55
N ILE A 441 -22.91 6.47 0.70
CA ILE A 441 -22.90 7.41 -0.43
C ILE A 441 -22.91 8.89 0.00
N ALA A 442 -23.23 9.19 1.26
CA ALA A 442 -23.11 10.54 1.80
C ALA A 442 -21.64 11.00 1.99
N SER A 443 -20.69 10.06 1.97
CA SER A 443 -19.26 10.33 2.15
C SER A 443 -18.49 10.49 0.84
N ILE A 444 -19.19 10.63 -0.29
CA ILE A 444 -18.59 10.88 -1.61
C ILE A 444 -17.96 12.28 -1.65
N TYR A 445 -16.78 12.36 -2.24
CA TYR A 445 -15.98 13.56 -2.36
C TYR A 445 -16.32 14.34 -3.63
N ASP A 446 -16.51 15.65 -3.46
CA ASP A 446 -16.68 16.63 -4.52
C ASP A 446 -15.34 17.32 -4.85
N LYS A 447 -15.25 17.93 -6.05
CA LYS A 447 -14.06 18.63 -6.56
C LYS A 447 -14.38 20.04 -7.04
N ARG A 448 -13.45 20.97 -6.83
CA ARG A 448 -13.38 22.25 -7.56
C ARG A 448 -11.94 22.73 -7.71
N SER A 449 -11.66 23.47 -8.77
CA SER A 449 -10.33 24.05 -8.98
C SER A 449 -10.01 25.13 -7.95
N LEU A 450 -8.76 25.16 -7.48
CA LEU A 450 -8.21 26.22 -6.63
C LEU A 450 -7.34 27.17 -7.45
N GLN A 451 -7.45 28.47 -7.14
CA GLN A 451 -6.63 29.49 -7.75
C GLN A 451 -5.48 29.89 -6.82
N PRO A 452 -4.26 30.07 -7.33
CA PRO A 452 -3.14 30.49 -6.50
C PRO A 452 -3.26 31.95 -6.09
N THR A 453 -2.73 32.24 -4.92
CA THR A 453 -2.23 33.58 -4.56
C THR A 453 -0.70 33.58 -4.66
N VAL A 454 -0.07 34.75 -4.65
CA VAL A 454 1.39 34.86 -4.59
C VAL A 454 1.81 35.32 -3.21
N VAL A 455 2.50 34.46 -2.46
CA VAL A 455 3.03 34.76 -1.13
C VAL A 455 4.54 34.57 -1.16
N ASN A 456 5.29 35.61 -0.79
CA ASN A 456 6.76 35.60 -0.81
C ASN A 456 7.37 35.15 -2.16
N GLY A 457 6.72 35.52 -3.26
CA GLY A 457 7.16 35.17 -4.60
C GLY A 457 6.95 33.71 -4.98
N LYS A 458 6.16 32.93 -4.23
CA LYS A 458 5.74 31.56 -4.58
C LYS A 458 4.24 31.51 -4.82
N ARG A 459 3.78 30.55 -5.63
CA ARG A 459 2.35 30.24 -5.76
C ARG A 459 1.90 29.51 -4.51
N THR A 460 0.84 30.02 -3.89
CA THR A 460 0.29 29.50 -2.64
C THR A 460 -1.21 29.28 -2.80
N TYR A 461 -1.64 28.06 -2.49
CA TYR A 461 -3.01 27.59 -2.55
C TYR A 461 -3.51 27.41 -1.13
N ILE A 462 -4.69 27.97 -0.85
CA ILE A 462 -5.25 28.01 0.50
C ILE A 462 -6.69 27.49 0.43
N ILE A 463 -7.02 26.62 1.38
CA ILE A 463 -8.41 26.22 1.62
C ILE A 463 -8.64 26.11 3.13
N SER A 464 -9.81 26.55 3.59
CA SER A 464 -10.18 26.45 5.00
C SER A 464 -11.59 25.92 5.24
N HIS A 465 -11.90 25.63 6.51
CA HIS A 465 -13.26 25.37 6.94
C HIS A 465 -14.24 26.54 6.68
N GLN A 466 -13.76 27.76 6.41
CA GLN A 466 -14.63 28.90 6.08
C GLN A 466 -15.10 28.81 4.62
N ASP A 467 -14.26 28.26 3.75
CA ASP A 467 -14.55 28.02 2.34
C ASP A 467 -15.39 26.76 2.13
N LEU A 468 -15.29 25.81 3.08
CA LEU A 468 -15.98 24.53 3.12
C LEU A 468 -16.50 24.28 4.56
N PRO A 469 -17.64 24.89 4.95
CA PRO A 469 -18.14 24.81 6.32
C PRO A 469 -18.56 23.37 6.69
N PRO A 470 -18.32 22.94 7.94
CA PRO A 470 -18.75 21.62 8.39
C PRO A 470 -20.29 21.54 8.46
N PRO A 471 -20.87 20.34 8.33
CA PRO A 471 -22.30 20.13 8.48
C PRO A 471 -22.84 20.58 9.85
N GLN A 472 -24.04 21.17 9.87
CA GLN A 472 -24.69 21.64 11.12
C GLN A 472 -25.17 20.52 12.04
N ASN A 473 -25.15 19.27 11.57
CA ASN A 473 -25.60 18.08 12.31
C ASN A 473 -24.51 17.49 13.24
N GLY A 474 -23.33 18.10 13.31
CA GLY A 474 -22.21 17.60 14.11
C GLY A 474 -21.33 16.55 13.42
N SER A 475 -21.49 16.36 12.11
CA SER A 475 -20.55 15.60 11.27
C SER A 475 -19.29 16.42 10.96
N TRP A 476 -18.26 15.73 10.49
CA TRP A 476 -16.98 16.28 10.06
C TRP A 476 -16.94 16.47 8.55
N ILE A 477 -16.02 17.33 8.12
CA ILE A 477 -15.61 17.45 6.72
C ILE A 477 -14.13 17.09 6.60
N ALA A 478 -13.77 16.33 5.57
CA ALA A 478 -12.40 16.03 5.17
C ALA A 478 -12.09 16.73 3.85
N TYR A 479 -10.90 17.31 3.71
CA TYR A 479 -10.45 17.89 2.43
C TYR A 479 -8.94 17.85 2.27
N MET A 480 -8.51 17.82 1.01
CA MET A 480 -7.10 17.85 0.61
C MET A 480 -6.92 18.71 -0.63
N ILE A 481 -5.67 19.13 -0.89
CA ILE A 481 -5.30 19.77 -2.16
C ILE A 481 -4.60 18.73 -3.04
N ASP A 482 -5.11 18.59 -4.26
CA ASP A 482 -4.59 17.74 -5.33
C ASP A 482 -3.88 18.63 -6.36
N PHE A 483 -2.62 18.28 -6.68
CA PHE A 483 -1.80 18.95 -7.68
C PHE A 483 -1.51 18.02 -8.85
N LYS A 484 -1.88 18.45 -10.06
CA LYS A 484 -1.42 17.85 -11.32
C LYS A 484 -0.33 18.70 -11.94
N PHE A 485 0.83 18.10 -12.17
CA PHE A 485 1.98 18.73 -12.80
C PHE A 485 2.20 18.19 -14.21
N GLU A 486 2.59 19.08 -15.12
CA GLU A 486 3.02 18.71 -16.46
C GLU A 486 4.25 17.79 -16.36
N ASN A 487 4.20 16.62 -16.99
CA ASN A 487 5.35 15.72 -17.06
C ASN A 487 5.93 15.73 -18.48
N PRO A 488 7.06 16.43 -18.73
CA PRO A 488 7.65 16.51 -20.07
C PRO A 488 8.23 15.16 -20.55
N TYR A 489 8.29 14.17 -19.67
CA TYR A 489 8.72 12.80 -19.97
C TYR A 489 7.57 11.81 -19.90
N GLY A 490 6.37 12.27 -19.55
CA GLY A 490 5.18 11.45 -19.44
C GLY A 490 4.82 10.86 -20.79
N LEU A 491 4.50 9.57 -20.80
CA LEU A 491 3.91 8.94 -21.96
C LEU A 491 2.41 8.85 -21.73
N ASN A 492 1.63 9.44 -22.64
CA ASN A 492 0.18 9.39 -22.57
C ASN A 492 -0.28 7.93 -22.57
N LEU A 493 -0.82 7.47 -21.45
CA LEU A 493 -1.52 6.20 -21.37
C LEU A 493 -2.85 6.33 -22.12
N ASN A 494 -3.10 5.42 -23.05
CA ASN A 494 -4.40 5.33 -23.71
C ASN A 494 -5.46 4.84 -22.72
N MET A 495 -6.16 5.79 -22.08
CA MET A 495 -7.16 5.49 -21.06
C MET A 495 -8.26 4.55 -21.57
N LYS A 496 -8.73 4.71 -22.83
CA LYS A 496 -9.73 3.81 -23.43
C LYS A 496 -9.24 2.36 -23.48
N GLU A 497 -7.97 2.16 -23.78
CA GLU A 497 -7.38 0.83 -23.79
C GLU A 497 -7.17 0.29 -22.38
N LEU A 498 -6.80 1.14 -21.42
CA LEU A 498 -6.76 0.81 -20.00
C LEU A 498 -8.14 0.32 -19.49
N TYR A 499 -9.23 1.04 -19.79
CA TYR A 499 -10.60 0.57 -19.48
C TYR A 499 -10.87 -0.83 -20.03
N ARG A 500 -10.57 -1.03 -21.31
CA ARG A 500 -10.80 -2.32 -22.00
C ARG A 500 -9.99 -3.44 -21.34
N ASN A 501 -8.73 -3.16 -21.01
CA ASN A 501 -7.81 -4.11 -20.41
C ASN A 501 -8.23 -4.50 -18.98
N MET A 502 -8.75 -3.54 -18.22
CA MET A 502 -9.28 -3.77 -16.87
C MET A 502 -10.71 -4.34 -16.87
N GLY A 503 -11.36 -4.44 -18.04
CA GLY A 503 -12.71 -4.95 -18.17
C GLY A 503 -13.80 -4.03 -17.60
N ILE A 504 -13.46 -2.77 -17.33
CA ILE A 504 -14.39 -1.75 -16.83
C ILE A 504 -15.36 -1.37 -17.96
N GLY A 505 -16.68 -1.40 -17.68
CA GLY A 505 -17.74 -1.07 -18.64
C GLY A 505 -18.32 -2.24 -19.43
N LYS A 506 -17.96 -3.50 -19.13
CA LYS A 506 -18.66 -4.68 -19.68
C LYS A 506 -20.05 -4.87 -19.03
N LYS A 507 -21.04 -5.32 -19.81
CA LYS A 507 -22.40 -5.65 -19.31
C LYS A 507 -22.29 -6.65 -18.13
N GLY A 508 -22.75 -6.25 -16.95
CA GLY A 508 -22.76 -7.08 -15.74
C GLY A 508 -21.76 -6.66 -14.65
N SER A 509 -20.89 -5.67 -14.89
CA SER A 509 -20.17 -4.99 -13.80
C SER A 509 -21.15 -4.14 -12.99
N PRO A 510 -21.15 -4.20 -11.64
CA PRO A 510 -21.94 -3.29 -10.81
C PRO A 510 -21.38 -1.88 -11.02
N GLY A 511 -21.95 -1.16 -11.98
CA GLY A 511 -21.66 0.24 -12.21
C GLY A 511 -22.30 1.04 -11.10
N ILE A 512 -21.62 1.18 -9.97
CA ILE A 512 -21.94 2.19 -8.98
C ILE A 512 -21.35 3.50 -9.51
N TYR A 513 -22.14 4.20 -10.33
CA TYR A 513 -21.81 5.50 -10.89
C TYR A 513 -22.31 6.59 -9.94
N PHE A 514 -21.45 7.08 -9.05
CA PHE A 514 -21.72 8.27 -8.26
C PHE A 514 -20.53 9.25 -8.36
N GLY A 515 -20.79 10.54 -8.54
CA GLY A 515 -19.79 11.63 -8.40
C GLY A 515 -18.74 11.80 -9.50
N GLY A 516 -18.52 10.79 -10.35
CA GLY A 516 -17.46 10.74 -11.34
C GLY A 516 -16.39 9.75 -10.89
N ILE A 517 -16.05 8.79 -11.76
CA ILE A 517 -14.89 7.93 -11.51
C ILE A 517 -13.66 8.85 -11.56
N PRO A 518 -12.77 8.81 -10.57
CA PRO A 518 -11.53 9.56 -10.65
C PRO A 518 -10.74 9.09 -11.88
N GLU A 519 -10.59 9.99 -12.85
CA GLU A 519 -9.87 9.74 -14.10
C GLU A 519 -8.67 10.69 -14.13
N ASP A 520 -7.46 10.13 -14.21
CA ASP A 520 -6.27 10.92 -14.45
C ASP A 520 -5.97 11.04 -15.96
N LEU A 521 -5.34 12.15 -16.32
CA LEU A 521 -4.75 12.33 -17.63
C LEU A 521 -3.45 11.53 -17.65
N GLY A 522 -3.37 10.50 -18.49
CA GLY A 522 -2.12 9.78 -18.70
C GLY A 522 -0.99 10.75 -19.07
N GLY A 523 0.16 10.65 -18.37
CA GLY A 523 1.33 11.46 -18.65
C GLY A 523 1.47 12.74 -17.82
N TYR A 524 0.85 12.83 -16.65
CA TYR A 524 1.07 13.90 -15.66
C TYR A 524 1.64 13.31 -14.36
N PHE A 525 2.23 14.14 -13.51
CA PHE A 525 2.42 13.77 -12.11
C PHE A 525 1.20 14.25 -11.32
N GLU A 526 0.68 13.41 -10.43
CA GLU A 526 -0.42 13.74 -9.55
C GLU A 526 -0.02 13.46 -8.11
N PHE A 527 -0.13 14.48 -7.25
CA PHE A 527 0.28 14.40 -5.86
C PHE A 527 -0.66 15.21 -4.97
N THR A 528 -0.90 14.72 -3.76
CA THR A 528 -1.83 15.33 -2.80
C THR A 528 -1.13 15.81 -1.54
N THR A 529 -1.74 16.78 -0.83
CA THR A 529 -1.41 17.04 0.58
C THR A 529 -1.87 15.89 1.47
N GLU A 530 -1.50 15.92 2.75
CA GLU A 530 -2.28 15.21 3.79
C GLU A 530 -3.73 15.74 3.82
N VAL A 531 -4.61 14.97 4.43
CA VAL A 531 -6.03 15.33 4.59
C VAL A 531 -6.22 16.13 5.86
N ALA A 532 -6.87 17.28 5.75
CA ALA A 532 -7.38 18.01 6.91
C ALA A 532 -8.80 17.54 7.20
N VAL A 533 -9.10 17.28 8.47
CA VAL A 533 -10.46 17.04 8.94
C VAL A 533 -10.86 18.08 9.97
N TRP A 534 -12.06 18.61 9.79
CA TRP A 534 -12.58 19.69 10.61
C TRP A 534 -14.01 19.40 11.12
N PRO A 535 -14.32 19.70 12.40
CA PRO A 535 -13.40 20.17 13.45
C PRO A 535 -12.38 19.09 13.85
N ASN A 536 -11.18 19.49 14.29
CA ASN A 536 -10.18 18.55 14.78
C ASN A 536 -10.53 18.06 16.20
N THR A 537 -11.64 17.34 16.31
CA THR A 537 -12.18 16.77 17.55
C THR A 537 -12.66 15.36 17.30
N PHE A 538 -12.64 14.53 18.35
CA PHE A 538 -13.09 13.14 18.28
C PHE A 538 -14.42 12.93 19.04
N PRO A 539 -15.35 12.11 18.53
CA PRO A 539 -16.59 11.77 19.22
C PRO A 539 -16.38 10.85 20.44
N TYR A 540 -15.23 10.16 20.49
CA TYR A 540 -14.88 9.24 21.57
C TYR A 540 -13.54 9.61 22.21
N GLN A 541 -13.44 9.32 23.51
CA GLN A 541 -12.14 9.29 24.19
C GLN A 541 -11.35 8.07 23.73
N ASP A 542 -10.04 8.12 23.95
CA ASP A 542 -9.19 6.98 23.65
C ASP A 542 -9.56 5.75 24.51
N CYS A 543 -9.19 4.57 24.03
CA CYS A 543 -9.38 3.31 24.74
C CYS A 543 -8.03 2.69 25.13
N TYR A 544 -8.07 1.87 26.18
CA TYR A 544 -6.91 1.07 26.61
C TYR A 544 -7.38 -0.28 27.13
N GLY A 545 -6.65 -1.34 26.81
CA GLY A 545 -6.93 -2.68 27.32
C GLY A 545 -8.36 -3.14 27.00
N ALA A 546 -9.05 -3.72 27.99
CA ALA A 546 -10.41 -4.21 27.83
C ALA A 546 -11.45 -3.12 27.46
N ALA A 547 -11.16 -1.83 27.71
CA ALA A 547 -12.05 -0.73 27.34
C ALA A 547 -12.16 -0.52 25.82
N CYS A 548 -11.16 -0.98 25.06
CA CYS A 548 -11.20 -1.00 23.61
C CYS A 548 -12.26 -1.95 23.04
N GLY A 549 -12.68 -2.94 23.82
CA GLY A 549 -13.75 -3.85 23.46
C GLY A 549 -13.55 -4.57 22.12
N LEU A 550 -14.64 -5.14 21.62
CA LEU A 550 -14.70 -6.00 20.44
C LEU A 550 -15.80 -5.55 19.47
N ARG A 551 -16.26 -4.30 19.61
CA ARG A 551 -17.41 -3.80 18.85
C ARG A 551 -16.98 -3.38 17.45
N MET A 552 -17.60 -3.96 16.44
CA MET A 552 -17.48 -3.52 15.05
C MET A 552 -18.49 -2.42 14.74
N VAL A 553 -18.10 -1.49 13.86
CA VAL A 553 -18.91 -0.35 13.40
C VAL A 553 -18.83 -0.14 11.90
#